data_AF-A0A800K7L5-F1
#
_entry.id   AF-A0A800K7L5-F1
#
_cell.length_a   1.000
_cell.length_b   1.000
_cell.length_c   1.000
_cell.angle_alpha   90.00
_cell.angle_beta   90.00
_cell.angle_gamma   90.00
#
_symmetry.space_group_name_H-M   'P 1'
#
loop_
_entity.id
_entity.type
_entity.pdbx_description
1 polymer ?
#
loop_
_entity_poly.entity_id
_entity_poly.type
_entity_poly.pdbx_seq_one_letter_code
_entity_poly.pdbx_strand_id
1 'polypeptide(L)'
;MRIYKSKLRVSGLVLASVSTLPAQARAGWGDENWGTMLWGLPASVPALEWFGLGVLALGLSATAAWTLRKRRPGLGLPVLLVLLAVPLVVVAGTVTLPNTFTNGTVADADQVNANFGAVKTAVDENDGRITINAGIASTALGTANGAVLDAAAAHGTADTAVTNAAAAQSTADAAAAGHTVNTNTQLTSAQVAAAATAQGFVTGAHTTDTQLTPAEVAAAAAAEGFIVGADHLFIDGAGRVGIGTAAPTTDLDIDRTAEAASVTARLFGGNGDTMSLELFEDFQTAGAIVQYDGAANTLEFMVGNPPVERMVLERTSGDVGIGVTNPANRLDIQDLFTPLRVFNTDGLTTDDGMLIRLGPTLNPGTGNDYIIFQDGDGTTVGSVDGSGSGGVRYNVTSDARLKQNVSHLTGALKVLASIRPREFEFKTRPGWRVDGFIAQELAESYPQAVSGEPDGDVETDPMMVDYSTLTTLLTGGVKELHELVRVQGGELKALKIENQT
;
A
#
# COMPACT_ATOMS: atom_id res chain seq x y z
N MET A 1 2.61 -47.95 21.04
CA MET A 1 2.71 -47.05 19.88
C MET A 1 1.52 -47.31 18.97
N ARG A 2 0.74 -46.27 18.62
CA ARG A 2 -0.56 -46.35 17.94
C ARG A 2 -0.46 -47.04 16.57
N ILE A 3 -1.33 -48.01 16.34
CA ILE A 3 -1.52 -48.69 15.05
C ILE A 3 -2.40 -47.79 14.16
N TYR A 4 -1.83 -47.23 13.09
CA TYR A 4 -2.61 -46.63 11.99
C TYR A 4 -2.77 -47.67 10.87
N LYS A 5 -3.94 -48.32 10.82
CA LYS A 5 -4.37 -49.07 9.63
C LYS A 5 -4.90 -48.08 8.59
N SER A 6 -4.09 -47.66 7.62
CA SER A 6 -4.59 -46.98 6.43
C SER A 6 -5.14 -48.03 5.45
N LYS A 7 -6.47 -48.20 5.45
CA LYS A 7 -7.20 -48.87 4.38
C LYS A 7 -6.97 -48.10 3.07
N LEU A 8 -6.20 -48.66 2.14
CA LEU A 8 -6.13 -48.13 0.78
C LEU A 8 -7.45 -48.52 0.07
N ARG A 9 -8.40 -47.59 0.03
CA ARG A 9 -9.59 -47.70 -0.83
C ARG A 9 -9.11 -47.59 -2.28
N VAL A 10 -9.23 -48.67 -3.03
CA VAL A 10 -9.15 -48.64 -4.50
C VAL A 10 -10.40 -47.92 -4.99
N SER A 11 -10.30 -46.61 -5.18
CA SER A 11 -11.30 -45.86 -5.92
C SER A 11 -11.13 -46.21 -7.39
N GLY A 12 -11.99 -47.07 -7.90
CA GLY A 12 -12.07 -47.37 -9.32
C GLY A 12 -12.35 -46.08 -10.09
N LEU A 13 -11.34 -45.61 -10.84
CA LEU A 13 -11.54 -44.62 -11.88
C LEU A 13 -12.20 -45.38 -13.03
N VAL A 14 -13.53 -45.38 -13.06
CA VAL A 14 -14.29 -45.79 -14.25
C VAL A 14 -13.96 -44.75 -15.31
N LEU A 15 -13.01 -45.07 -16.20
CA LEU A 15 -12.95 -44.40 -17.48
C LEU A 15 -14.25 -44.75 -18.20
N ALA A 16 -15.13 -43.76 -18.36
CA ALA A 16 -16.23 -43.86 -19.28
C ALA A 16 -15.66 -44.18 -20.66
N SER A 17 -15.80 -45.43 -21.08
CA SER A 17 -15.61 -45.83 -22.46
C SER A 17 -16.60 -45.04 -23.30
N VAL A 18 -16.15 -43.95 -23.93
CA VAL A 18 -16.86 -43.39 -25.08
C VAL A 18 -16.66 -44.39 -26.20
N SER A 19 -17.48 -45.43 -26.21
CA SER A 19 -17.70 -46.27 -27.37
C SER A 19 -18.34 -45.40 -28.44
N THR A 20 -17.52 -44.84 -29.34
CA THR A 20 -18.03 -44.32 -30.60
C THR A 20 -18.49 -45.51 -31.43
N LEU A 21 -19.76 -45.89 -31.25
CA LEU A 21 -20.50 -46.68 -32.23
C LEU A 21 -20.36 -45.96 -33.58
N PRO A 22 -20.10 -46.67 -34.69
CA PRO A 22 -20.14 -46.05 -36.01
C PRO A 22 -21.59 -45.63 -36.27
N ALA A 23 -21.89 -44.34 -36.09
CA ALA A 23 -23.17 -43.79 -36.51
C ALA A 23 -23.20 -43.82 -38.04
N GLN A 24 -24.00 -44.73 -38.61
CA GLN A 24 -24.34 -44.71 -40.02
C GLN A 24 -24.87 -43.32 -40.38
N ALA A 25 -24.31 -42.71 -41.44
CA ALA A 25 -24.78 -41.46 -41.98
C ALA A 25 -26.27 -41.58 -42.36
N ARG A 26 -27.18 -41.03 -41.54
CA ARG A 26 -28.60 -40.92 -41.90
C ARG A 26 -28.78 -39.71 -42.81
N ALA A 27 -28.38 -39.86 -44.06
CA ALA A 27 -28.92 -39.08 -45.17
C ALA A 27 -29.65 -40.08 -46.08
N GLY A 28 -30.91 -40.38 -45.74
CA GLY A 28 -31.82 -41.02 -46.67
C GLY A 28 -32.03 -40.06 -47.84
N TRP A 29 -31.59 -40.46 -49.02
CA TRP A 29 -31.88 -39.75 -50.26
C TRP A 29 -33.27 -40.16 -50.74
N GLY A 30 -34.15 -39.19 -50.92
CA GLY A 30 -35.49 -39.38 -51.49
C GLY A 30 -36.60 -39.18 -50.46
N ASP A 31 -37.55 -38.34 -50.85
CA ASP A 31 -38.84 -38.09 -50.23
C ASP A 31 -38.84 -37.26 -48.94
N GLU A 32 -38.71 -35.94 -49.10
CA GLU A 32 -39.60 -34.92 -48.49
C GLU A 32 -39.10 -33.50 -48.84
N ASN A 33 -40.02 -32.67 -49.33
CA ASN A 33 -39.92 -31.26 -49.72
C ASN A 33 -38.61 -30.54 -49.32
N TRP A 34 -37.68 -30.41 -50.26
CA TRP A 34 -36.59 -29.46 -50.13
C TRP A 34 -37.20 -28.05 -50.06
N GLY A 35 -37.19 -27.47 -48.86
CA GLY A 35 -37.53 -26.06 -48.66
C GLY A 35 -36.70 -25.16 -49.57
N THR A 36 -37.24 -24.00 -49.90
CA THR A 36 -36.59 -23.00 -50.75
C THR A 36 -35.19 -22.66 -50.23
N MET A 37 -34.15 -22.92 -51.03
CA MET A 37 -32.78 -22.46 -50.75
C MET A 37 -32.72 -20.93 -50.86
N LEU A 38 -32.68 -20.25 -49.72
CA LEU A 38 -32.29 -18.83 -49.65
C LEU A 38 -30.77 -18.73 -49.71
N TRP A 39 -30.25 -18.21 -50.81
CA TRP A 39 -28.84 -17.88 -50.99
C TRP A 39 -28.54 -16.54 -50.32
N GLY A 40 -27.53 -16.48 -49.42
CA GLY A 40 -26.97 -15.21 -48.92
C GLY A 40 -27.09 -14.90 -47.43
N LEU A 41 -27.47 -15.85 -46.57
CA LEU A 41 -27.39 -15.70 -45.10
C LEU A 41 -26.43 -16.74 -44.51
N PRO A 42 -25.50 -16.37 -43.62
CA PRO A 42 -24.60 -17.32 -42.98
C PRO A 42 -25.38 -18.23 -42.02
N ALA A 43 -25.45 -19.52 -42.32
CA ALA A 43 -25.91 -20.52 -41.37
C ALA A 43 -24.76 -20.83 -40.40
N SER A 44 -24.92 -20.46 -39.13
CA SER A 44 -23.99 -20.83 -38.07
C SER A 44 -24.07 -22.34 -37.83
N VAL A 45 -23.05 -23.06 -38.29
CA VAL A 45 -22.82 -24.45 -37.89
C VAL A 45 -22.41 -24.45 -36.41
N PRO A 46 -23.01 -25.25 -35.52
CA PRO A 46 -22.63 -25.26 -34.11
C PRO A 46 -21.23 -25.88 -33.96
N ALA A 47 -20.21 -25.04 -33.92
CA ALA A 47 -18.91 -25.40 -33.38
C ALA A 47 -19.03 -25.40 -31.84
N LEU A 48 -18.39 -26.35 -31.16
CA LEU A 48 -18.24 -26.28 -29.71
C LEU A 48 -17.61 -24.92 -29.36
N GLU A 49 -18.38 -24.04 -28.71
CA GLU A 49 -17.89 -22.73 -28.30
C GLU A 49 -16.67 -22.88 -27.39
N TRP A 50 -15.75 -21.92 -27.47
CA TRP A 50 -14.44 -21.91 -26.80
C TRP A 50 -14.49 -22.30 -25.31
N PHE A 51 -15.61 -22.04 -24.64
CA PHE A 51 -15.88 -22.48 -23.28
C PHE A 51 -15.82 -24.01 -23.09
N GLY A 52 -16.37 -24.79 -24.02
CA GLY A 52 -16.36 -26.26 -23.92
C GLY A 52 -14.96 -26.86 -24.01
N LEU A 53 -14.13 -26.32 -24.92
CA LEU A 53 -12.72 -26.68 -25.02
C LEU A 53 -11.90 -26.18 -23.83
N GLY A 54 -12.20 -24.98 -23.32
CA GLY A 54 -11.56 -24.41 -22.14
C GLY A 54 -11.80 -25.23 -20.88
N VAL A 55 -13.03 -25.71 -20.65
CA VAL A 55 -13.37 -26.56 -19.50
C VAL A 55 -12.69 -27.93 -19.59
N LEU A 56 -12.62 -28.53 -20.78
CA LEU A 56 -11.92 -29.80 -20.99
C LEU A 56 -10.41 -29.67 -20.76
N ALA A 57 -9.80 -28.60 -21.29
CA ALA A 57 -8.38 -28.31 -21.11
C ALA A 57 -8.04 -28.06 -19.64
N LEU A 58 -8.88 -27.29 -18.92
CA LEU A 58 -8.73 -27.04 -17.48
C LEU A 58 -8.90 -28.33 -16.66
N GLY A 59 -9.88 -29.17 -17.00
CA GLY A 59 -10.10 -30.46 -16.34
C GLY A 59 -8.87 -31.37 -16.45
N LEU A 60 -8.34 -31.54 -17.66
CA LEU A 60 -7.18 -32.40 -17.91
C LEU A 60 -5.89 -31.86 -17.29
N SER A 61 -5.65 -30.55 -17.38
CA SER A 61 -4.47 -29.91 -16.78
C SER A 61 -4.52 -29.89 -15.24
N ALA A 62 -5.71 -29.78 -14.64
CA ALA A 62 -5.88 -29.95 -13.20
C ALA A 62 -5.52 -31.37 -12.73
N THR A 63 -5.93 -32.41 -13.47
CA THR A 63 -5.52 -33.80 -13.17
C THR A 63 -4.02 -34.04 -13.35
N ALA A 64 -3.39 -33.44 -14.37
CA ALA A 64 -1.94 -33.53 -14.57
C ALA A 64 -1.15 -32.82 -13.44
N ALA A 65 -1.58 -31.62 -13.04
CA ALA A 65 -0.95 -30.88 -11.95
C ALA A 65 -1.12 -31.60 -10.60
N TRP A 66 -2.29 -32.18 -10.34
CA TRP A 66 -2.55 -32.94 -9.11
C TRP A 66 -1.68 -34.19 -9.00
N THR A 67 -1.46 -34.92 -10.10
CA THR A 67 -0.63 -36.12 -10.13
C THR A 67 0.88 -35.81 -9.98
N LEU A 68 1.36 -34.69 -10.54
CA LEU A 68 2.74 -34.21 -10.37
C LEU A 68 3.06 -33.77 -8.94
N ARG A 69 2.12 -33.10 -8.25
CA ARG A 69 2.31 -32.60 -6.88
C ARG A 69 2.51 -33.72 -5.83
N LYS A 70 2.07 -34.94 -6.13
CA LYS A 70 2.18 -36.10 -5.22
C LYS A 70 3.44 -36.98 -5.44
N ARG A 71 4.42 -36.50 -6.23
CA ARG A 71 5.69 -37.20 -6.52
C ARG A 71 5.49 -38.64 -7.02
N ARG A 72 4.57 -38.86 -7.98
CA ARG A 72 4.47 -40.13 -8.73
C ARG A 72 4.78 -39.88 -10.22
N PRO A 73 6.06 -39.81 -10.61
CA PRO A 73 6.46 -39.41 -11.97
C PRO A 73 6.00 -40.39 -13.07
N GLY A 74 5.63 -41.63 -12.72
CA GLY A 74 5.21 -42.65 -13.70
C GLY A 74 3.85 -42.43 -14.37
N LEU A 75 2.98 -41.54 -13.84
CA LEU A 75 1.63 -41.31 -14.41
C LEU A 75 1.46 -39.94 -15.08
N GLY A 76 2.33 -38.96 -14.80
CA GLY A 76 2.18 -37.59 -15.31
C GLY A 76 2.61 -37.40 -16.76
N LEU A 77 3.71 -38.03 -17.17
CA LEU A 77 4.24 -37.97 -18.54
C LEU A 77 3.28 -38.50 -19.62
N PRO A 78 2.60 -39.66 -19.46
CA PRO A 78 1.74 -40.20 -20.52
C PRO A 78 0.48 -39.35 -20.74
N VAL A 79 -0.08 -38.74 -19.69
CA VAL A 79 -1.24 -37.82 -19.80
C VAL A 79 -0.86 -36.54 -20.55
N LEU A 80 0.37 -36.04 -20.35
CA LEU A 80 0.88 -34.88 -21.07
C LEU A 80 1.16 -35.19 -22.55
N LEU A 81 1.65 -36.39 -22.86
CA LEU A 81 1.87 -36.86 -24.23
C LEU A 81 0.58 -37.01 -25.03
N VAL A 82 -0.51 -37.46 -24.40
CA VAL A 82 -1.83 -37.51 -25.04
C VAL A 82 -2.34 -36.11 -25.38
N LEU A 83 -2.10 -35.10 -24.53
CA LEU A 83 -2.42 -33.70 -24.82
C LEU A 83 -1.62 -33.11 -25.99
N LEU A 84 -0.38 -33.57 -26.18
CA LEU A 84 0.51 -33.11 -27.26
C LEU A 84 0.25 -33.81 -28.60
N ALA A 85 -0.38 -35.01 -28.58
CA ALA A 85 -0.62 -35.84 -29.76
C ALA A 85 -1.99 -35.64 -30.42
N VAL A 86 -2.90 -34.86 -29.82
CA VAL A 86 -4.18 -34.50 -30.47
C VAL A 86 -3.94 -33.28 -31.36
N PRO A 87 -4.06 -33.37 -32.70
CA PRO A 87 -4.13 -32.19 -33.54
C PRO A 87 -5.44 -31.45 -33.22
N LEU A 88 -5.37 -30.51 -32.29
CA LEU A 88 -6.42 -29.52 -32.06
C LEU A 88 -6.49 -28.65 -33.33
N VAL A 89 -7.68 -28.62 -33.94
CA VAL A 89 -8.07 -27.83 -35.12
C VAL A 89 -7.91 -28.55 -36.48
N VAL A 90 -8.98 -29.22 -36.92
CA VAL A 90 -9.24 -29.48 -38.34
C VAL A 90 -10.13 -28.35 -38.86
N VAL A 91 -9.55 -27.29 -39.44
CA VAL A 91 -10.33 -26.32 -40.23
C VAL A 91 -10.53 -26.91 -41.62
N ALA A 92 -11.78 -27.10 -42.05
CA ALA A 92 -12.09 -27.40 -43.45
C ALA A 92 -11.71 -26.18 -44.31
N GLY A 93 -10.97 -26.38 -45.40
CA GLY A 93 -10.66 -25.30 -46.34
C GLY A 93 -11.95 -24.71 -46.92
N THR A 94 -12.00 -23.39 -47.13
CA THR A 94 -13.14 -22.77 -47.79
C THR A 94 -13.21 -23.22 -49.25
N VAL A 95 -14.34 -23.77 -49.69
CA VAL A 95 -14.53 -24.20 -51.08
C VAL A 95 -14.83 -22.99 -51.96
N THR A 96 -13.95 -22.68 -52.90
CA THR A 96 -14.18 -21.64 -53.90
C THR A 96 -14.76 -22.28 -55.16
N LEU A 97 -15.97 -21.85 -55.54
CA LEU A 97 -16.58 -22.29 -56.80
C LEU A 97 -16.05 -21.42 -57.95
N PRO A 98 -15.61 -22.02 -59.07
CA PRO A 98 -15.08 -21.26 -60.20
C PRO A 98 -16.13 -20.42 -60.93
N ASN A 99 -17.41 -20.78 -60.86
CA ASN A 99 -18.50 -20.08 -61.56
C ASN A 99 -19.61 -19.63 -60.60
N THR A 100 -20.23 -18.49 -60.87
CA THR A 100 -21.41 -17.99 -60.15
C THR A 100 -22.61 -17.88 -61.10
N PHE A 101 -23.80 -18.25 -60.62
CA PHE A 101 -25.03 -18.22 -61.42
C PHE A 101 -26.02 -17.20 -60.86
N THR A 102 -26.63 -16.41 -61.74
CA THR A 102 -27.67 -15.44 -61.38
C THR A 102 -29.04 -16.04 -61.64
N ASN A 103 -29.99 -15.81 -60.72
CA ASN A 103 -31.33 -16.34 -60.85
C ASN A 103 -32.03 -15.80 -62.12
N GLY A 104 -32.65 -16.69 -62.90
CA GLY A 104 -33.39 -16.36 -64.12
C GLY A 104 -32.62 -16.46 -65.44
N THR A 105 -31.32 -16.77 -65.43
CA THR A 105 -30.52 -17.05 -66.64
C THR A 105 -30.29 -18.55 -66.83
N VAL A 106 -30.24 -19.03 -68.08
CA VAL A 106 -29.91 -20.44 -68.38
C VAL A 106 -28.45 -20.71 -67.98
N ALA A 107 -28.23 -21.66 -67.08
CA ALA A 107 -26.89 -22.07 -66.65
C ALA A 107 -26.27 -23.05 -67.66
N ASP A 108 -24.98 -22.87 -67.96
CA ASP A 108 -24.20 -23.78 -68.80
C ASP A 108 -23.88 -25.07 -68.03
N ALA A 109 -24.16 -26.22 -68.62
CA ALA A 109 -23.99 -27.52 -67.98
C ALA A 109 -22.51 -27.83 -67.65
N ASP A 110 -21.56 -27.38 -68.48
CA ASP A 110 -20.14 -27.60 -68.25
C ASP A 110 -19.64 -26.75 -67.07
N GLN A 111 -20.16 -25.52 -66.93
CA GLN A 111 -19.85 -24.65 -65.78
C GLN A 111 -20.43 -25.19 -64.46
N VAL A 112 -21.64 -25.75 -64.50
CA VAL A 112 -22.27 -26.39 -63.35
C VAL A 112 -21.47 -27.64 -62.95
N ASN A 113 -21.08 -28.47 -63.92
CA ASN A 113 -20.24 -29.64 -63.68
C ASN A 113 -18.86 -29.26 -63.13
N ALA A 114 -18.26 -28.15 -63.59
CA ALA A 114 -17.01 -27.64 -63.05
C ALA A 114 -17.15 -27.23 -61.57
N ASN A 115 -18.26 -26.60 -61.18
CA ASN A 115 -18.54 -26.29 -59.77
C ASN A 115 -18.71 -27.56 -58.94
N PHE A 116 -19.44 -28.57 -59.43
CA PHE A 116 -19.57 -29.86 -58.75
C PHE A 116 -18.22 -30.60 -58.64
N GLY A 117 -17.35 -30.49 -59.65
CA GLY A 117 -15.99 -31.02 -59.61
C GLY A 117 -15.13 -30.36 -58.52
N ALA A 118 -15.27 -29.04 -58.32
CA ALA A 118 -14.59 -28.31 -57.25
C ALA A 118 -15.07 -28.75 -55.86
N VAL A 119 -16.39 -28.89 -55.68
CA VAL A 119 -16.97 -29.41 -54.42
C VAL A 119 -16.51 -30.84 -54.15
N LYS A 120 -16.55 -31.71 -55.16
CA LYS A 120 -16.11 -33.11 -55.01
C LYS A 120 -14.64 -33.19 -54.59
N THR A 121 -13.77 -32.42 -55.24
CA THR A 121 -12.34 -32.38 -54.90
C THR A 121 -12.13 -31.96 -53.44
N ALA A 122 -12.84 -30.93 -52.97
CA ALA A 122 -12.74 -30.48 -51.59
C ALA A 122 -13.28 -31.51 -50.58
N VAL A 123 -14.35 -32.24 -50.94
CA VAL A 123 -14.89 -33.33 -50.12
C VAL A 123 -13.92 -34.49 -50.05
N ASP A 124 -13.35 -34.91 -51.17
CA ASP A 124 -12.36 -36.00 -51.25
C ASP A 124 -11.08 -35.64 -50.45
N GLU A 125 -10.64 -34.38 -50.51
CA GLU A 125 -9.52 -33.89 -49.70
C GLU A 125 -9.83 -33.97 -48.20
N ASN A 126 -11.03 -33.57 -47.79
CA ASN A 126 -11.46 -33.65 -46.40
C ASN A 126 -11.56 -35.11 -45.91
N ASP A 127 -12.05 -36.02 -46.75
CA ASP A 127 -12.08 -37.46 -46.46
C ASP A 127 -10.68 -38.06 -46.31
N GLY A 128 -9.74 -37.64 -47.16
CA GLY A 128 -8.32 -37.98 -47.03
C GLY A 128 -7.72 -37.50 -45.71
N ARG A 129 -8.02 -36.27 -45.28
CA ARG A 129 -7.57 -35.73 -43.97
C ARG A 129 -8.16 -36.50 -42.79
N ILE A 130 -9.43 -36.88 -42.86
CA ILE A 130 -10.08 -37.71 -41.83
C ILE A 130 -9.39 -39.08 -41.73
N THR A 131 -9.10 -39.70 -42.86
CA THR A 131 -8.43 -41.01 -42.92
C THR A 131 -7.01 -40.95 -42.33
N ILE A 132 -6.23 -39.93 -42.68
CA ILE A 132 -4.89 -39.70 -42.11
C ILE A 132 -4.96 -39.52 -40.59
N ASN A 133 -5.89 -38.68 -40.11
CA ASN A 133 -6.05 -38.44 -38.67
C ASN A 133 -6.47 -39.69 -37.92
N ALA A 134 -7.34 -40.53 -38.50
CA ALA A 134 -7.70 -41.82 -37.93
C ALA A 134 -6.49 -42.76 -37.80
N GLY A 135 -5.57 -42.74 -38.78
CA GLY A 135 -4.30 -43.48 -38.72
C GLY A 135 -3.33 -42.94 -37.66
N ILE A 136 -3.23 -41.61 -37.51
CA ILE A 136 -2.42 -40.99 -36.45
C ILE A 136 -2.98 -41.36 -35.07
N ALA A 137 -4.30 -41.30 -34.89
CA ALA A 137 -4.96 -41.64 -33.64
C ALA A 137 -4.77 -43.12 -33.28
N SER A 138 -4.85 -44.05 -34.25
CA SER A 138 -4.62 -45.47 -34.02
C SER A 138 -3.17 -45.76 -33.63
N THR A 139 -2.21 -45.07 -34.26
CA THR A 139 -0.78 -45.18 -33.93
C THR A 139 -0.50 -44.64 -32.52
N ALA A 140 -1.06 -43.49 -32.17
CA ALA A 140 -0.93 -42.91 -30.82
C ALA A 140 -1.52 -43.83 -29.74
N LEU A 141 -2.68 -44.44 -30.02
CA LEU A 141 -3.30 -45.43 -29.12
C LEU A 141 -2.42 -46.68 -28.96
N GLY A 142 -1.79 -47.16 -30.04
CA GLY A 142 -0.84 -48.27 -30.01
C GLY A 142 0.38 -47.98 -29.12
N THR A 143 0.98 -46.80 -29.28
CA THR A 143 2.10 -46.35 -28.45
C THR A 143 1.71 -46.23 -26.98
N ALA A 144 0.53 -45.68 -26.68
CA ALA A 144 0.02 -45.58 -25.32
C ALA A 144 -0.20 -46.96 -24.68
N ASN A 145 -0.77 -47.92 -25.42
CA ASN A 145 -0.93 -49.30 -24.95
C ASN A 145 0.41 -49.98 -24.69
N GLY A 146 1.42 -49.75 -25.53
CA GLY A 146 2.79 -50.25 -25.31
C GLY A 146 3.39 -49.73 -24.01
N ALA A 147 3.31 -48.42 -23.76
CA ALA A 147 3.80 -47.81 -22.53
C ALA A 147 3.10 -48.35 -21.26
N VAL A 148 1.81 -48.68 -21.35
CA VAL A 148 1.07 -49.30 -20.23
C VAL A 148 1.59 -50.71 -19.95
N LEU A 149 1.90 -51.51 -20.98
CA LEU A 149 2.47 -52.85 -20.82
C LEU A 149 3.88 -52.78 -20.21
N ASP A 150 4.72 -51.85 -20.66
CA ASP A 150 6.07 -51.64 -20.11
C ASP A 150 6.02 -51.23 -18.64
N ALA A 151 5.08 -50.35 -18.27
CA ALA A 151 4.85 -49.95 -16.88
C ALA A 151 4.41 -51.14 -16.00
N ALA A 152 3.56 -52.03 -16.53
CA ALA A 152 3.15 -53.24 -15.83
C ALA A 152 4.32 -54.21 -15.59
N ALA A 153 5.21 -54.37 -16.59
CA ALA A 153 6.42 -55.20 -16.45
C ALA A 153 7.41 -54.62 -15.42
N ALA A 154 7.59 -53.30 -15.40
CA ALA A 154 8.42 -52.62 -14.41
C ALA A 154 7.86 -52.81 -12.98
N HIS A 155 6.53 -52.76 -12.82
CA HIS A 155 5.89 -53.00 -11.53
C HIS A 155 6.12 -54.45 -11.03
N GLY A 156 5.99 -55.45 -11.91
CA GLY A 156 6.28 -56.85 -11.56
C GLY A 156 7.74 -57.08 -11.14
N THR A 157 8.68 -56.36 -11.77
CA THR A 157 10.10 -56.38 -11.39
C THR A 157 10.30 -55.77 -10.00
N ALA A 158 9.62 -54.65 -9.70
CA ALA A 158 9.67 -54.03 -8.38
C ALA A 158 9.07 -54.92 -7.28
N ASP A 159 7.93 -55.59 -7.56
CA ASP A 159 7.31 -56.52 -6.61
C ASP A 159 8.23 -57.71 -6.30
N THR A 160 8.95 -58.21 -7.31
CA THR A 160 9.98 -59.25 -7.14
C THR A 160 11.13 -58.75 -6.28
N ALA A 161 11.62 -57.52 -6.51
CA ALA A 161 12.68 -56.91 -5.71
C ALA A 161 12.27 -56.71 -4.24
N VAL A 162 11.02 -56.29 -3.98
CA VAL A 162 10.48 -56.17 -2.61
C VAL A 162 10.39 -57.54 -1.93
N THR A 163 9.96 -58.57 -2.66
CA THR A 163 9.91 -59.94 -2.15
C THR A 163 11.31 -60.45 -1.79
N ASN A 164 12.31 -60.20 -2.65
CA ASN A 164 13.71 -60.57 -2.39
C ASN A 164 14.29 -59.80 -1.20
N ALA A 165 13.99 -58.51 -1.07
CA ALA A 165 14.42 -57.69 0.07
C ALA A 165 13.80 -58.20 1.38
N ALA A 166 12.52 -58.60 1.37
CA ALA A 166 11.88 -59.20 2.54
C ALA A 166 12.51 -60.56 2.93
N ALA A 167 12.88 -61.39 1.94
CA ALA A 167 13.60 -62.64 2.18
C ALA A 167 15.01 -62.41 2.73
N ALA A 168 15.74 -61.42 2.22
CA ALA A 168 17.03 -61.00 2.74
C ALA A 168 16.93 -60.48 4.17
N GLN A 169 15.91 -59.65 4.47
CA GLN A 169 15.65 -59.17 5.83
C GLN A 169 15.33 -60.32 6.78
N SER A 170 14.50 -61.28 6.38
CA SER A 170 14.22 -62.47 7.19
C SER A 170 15.47 -63.31 7.45
N THR A 171 16.42 -63.34 6.52
CA THR A 171 17.72 -64.02 6.69
C THR A 171 18.62 -63.24 7.65
N ALA A 172 18.64 -61.91 7.57
CA ALA A 172 19.36 -61.04 8.49
C ALA A 172 18.80 -61.12 9.91
N ASP A 173 17.47 -61.15 10.06
CA ASP A 173 16.80 -61.30 11.36
C ASP A 173 17.09 -62.68 11.98
N ALA A 174 17.15 -63.74 11.16
CA ALA A 174 17.57 -65.07 11.61
C ALA A 174 19.06 -65.11 12.03
N ALA A 175 19.93 -64.38 11.34
CA ALA A 175 21.34 -64.22 11.72
C ALA A 175 21.50 -63.41 13.02
N ALA A 176 20.68 -62.37 13.21
CA ALA A 176 20.64 -61.58 14.44
C ALA A 176 20.13 -62.41 15.64
N ALA A 177 19.14 -63.29 15.42
CA ALA A 177 18.63 -64.20 16.45
C ALA A 177 19.65 -65.28 16.87
N GLY A 178 20.66 -65.57 16.05
CA GLY A 178 21.78 -66.47 16.37
C GLY A 178 22.92 -65.83 17.17
N HIS A 179 22.86 -64.52 17.44
CA HIS A 179 23.95 -63.76 18.06
C HIS A 179 23.84 -63.65 19.60
N THR A 180 23.42 -64.71 20.29
CA THR A 180 23.47 -64.82 21.76
C THR A 180 24.84 -65.26 22.30
N VAL A 181 25.88 -65.30 21.45
CA VAL A 181 27.26 -65.56 21.87
C VAL A 181 28.16 -64.43 21.36
N ASN A 182 28.66 -63.65 22.31
CA ASN A 182 29.57 -62.53 22.15
C ASN A 182 30.94 -63.02 21.60
N THR A 183 31.22 -62.82 20.32
CA THR A 183 32.60 -62.88 19.79
C THR A 183 33.16 -61.48 19.70
N ASN A 184 33.58 -60.98 20.85
CA ASN A 184 34.41 -59.82 21.00
C ASN A 184 35.86 -60.10 20.58
N THR A 185 36.28 -59.66 19.40
CA THR A 185 37.61 -59.06 19.31
C THR A 185 37.52 -57.62 19.83
N GLN A 186 37.31 -57.49 21.14
CA GLN A 186 37.48 -56.20 21.81
C GLN A 186 38.97 -55.87 21.76
N LEU A 187 39.30 -54.74 21.16
CA LEU A 187 40.60 -54.11 21.41
C LEU A 187 40.73 -53.98 22.92
N THR A 188 41.87 -54.41 23.45
CA THR A 188 42.14 -54.26 24.89
C THR A 188 42.11 -52.78 25.24
N SER A 189 41.76 -52.44 26.49
CA SER A 189 41.76 -51.05 26.96
C SER A 189 43.11 -50.34 26.73
N ALA A 190 44.21 -51.10 26.67
CA ALA A 190 45.53 -50.60 26.33
C ALA A 190 45.66 -50.17 24.86
N GLN A 191 45.03 -50.89 23.92
CA GLN A 191 45.05 -50.55 22.49
C GLN A 191 44.16 -49.33 22.20
N VAL A 192 43.04 -49.20 22.91
CA VAL A 192 42.16 -48.02 22.82
C VAL A 192 42.85 -46.78 23.41
N ALA A 193 43.50 -46.92 24.57
CA ALA A 193 44.26 -45.82 25.19
C ALA A 193 45.47 -45.39 24.34
N ALA A 194 46.17 -46.33 23.70
CA ALA A 194 47.30 -46.03 22.83
C ALA A 194 46.88 -45.25 21.56
N ALA A 195 45.75 -45.62 20.95
CA ALA A 195 45.22 -44.92 19.78
C ALA A 195 44.73 -43.50 20.13
N ALA A 196 44.06 -43.34 21.27
CA ALA A 196 43.58 -42.03 21.73
C ALA A 196 44.74 -41.08 22.13
N THR A 197 45.81 -41.63 22.70
CA THR A 197 47.04 -40.88 23.03
C THR A 197 47.82 -40.49 21.75
N ALA A 198 47.94 -41.40 20.79
CA ALA A 198 48.65 -41.16 19.53
C ALA A 198 47.98 -40.10 18.63
N GLN A 199 46.67 -39.92 18.77
CA GLN A 199 45.89 -38.90 18.06
C GLN A 199 45.69 -37.61 18.87
N GLY A 200 46.29 -37.50 20.06
CA GLY A 200 46.22 -36.30 20.90
C GLY A 200 44.87 -36.05 21.57
N PHE A 201 43.94 -37.00 21.53
CA PHE A 201 42.59 -36.86 22.08
C PHE A 201 42.51 -37.06 23.61
N VAL A 202 43.61 -37.47 24.24
CA VAL A 202 43.71 -37.57 25.70
C VAL A 202 44.93 -36.78 26.15
N THR A 203 44.70 -35.61 26.74
CA THR A 203 45.72 -34.82 27.43
C THR A 203 45.57 -35.02 28.94
N GLY A 204 46.25 -36.05 29.47
CA GLY A 204 46.27 -36.36 30.89
C GLY A 204 45.30 -37.48 31.31
N ALA A 205 45.55 -38.06 32.48
CA ALA A 205 44.77 -39.18 33.00
C ALA A 205 43.38 -38.74 33.47
N HIS A 206 42.31 -39.29 32.90
CA HIS A 206 40.96 -39.20 33.46
C HIS A 206 40.83 -40.23 34.59
N THR A 207 40.80 -39.78 35.85
CA THR A 207 40.73 -40.67 37.03
C THR A 207 39.40 -40.64 37.79
N THR A 208 38.40 -39.86 37.37
CA THR A 208 37.04 -39.87 37.96
C THR A 208 36.01 -39.23 37.01
N ASP A 209 34.80 -39.80 36.95
CA ASP A 209 33.61 -39.16 36.38
C ASP A 209 33.14 -38.07 37.35
N THR A 210 33.68 -36.87 37.19
CA THR A 210 33.28 -35.71 38.00
C THR A 210 31.94 -35.22 37.46
N GLN A 211 30.84 -35.58 38.13
CA GLN A 211 29.58 -34.85 38.00
C GLN A 211 29.89 -33.38 38.30
N LEU A 212 29.99 -32.54 37.25
CA LEU A 212 30.21 -31.12 37.43
C LEU A 212 29.06 -30.58 38.27
N THR A 213 29.39 -30.06 39.44
CA THR A 213 28.44 -29.35 40.28
C THR A 213 27.84 -28.17 39.49
N PRO A 214 26.64 -27.68 39.84
CA PRO A 214 26.11 -26.47 39.22
C PRO A 214 27.08 -25.28 39.25
N ALA A 215 27.99 -25.22 40.25
CA ALA A 215 29.05 -24.23 40.33
C ALA A 215 30.14 -24.43 39.25
N GLU A 216 30.53 -25.67 38.96
CA GLU A 216 31.50 -25.98 37.89
C GLU A 216 30.88 -25.80 36.50
N VAL A 217 29.59 -26.11 36.33
CA VAL A 217 28.84 -25.80 35.10
C VAL A 217 28.72 -24.30 34.91
N ALA A 218 28.44 -23.54 35.97
CA ALA A 218 28.39 -22.08 35.91
C ALA A 218 29.76 -21.46 35.62
N ALA A 219 30.84 -22.00 36.19
CA ALA A 219 32.20 -21.56 35.93
C ALA A 219 32.63 -21.85 34.47
N ALA A 220 32.30 -23.03 33.94
CA ALA A 220 32.56 -23.37 32.54
C ALA A 220 31.72 -22.51 31.58
N ALA A 221 30.45 -22.29 31.88
CA ALA A 221 29.58 -21.41 31.11
C ALA A 221 30.07 -19.95 31.16
N ALA A 222 30.62 -19.47 32.28
CA ALA A 222 31.25 -18.16 32.35
C ALA A 222 32.55 -18.07 31.55
N ALA A 223 33.37 -19.12 31.56
CA ALA A 223 34.61 -19.18 30.78
C ALA A 223 34.35 -19.18 29.26
N GLU A 224 33.27 -19.80 28.81
CA GLU A 224 32.81 -19.81 27.40
C GLU A 224 31.96 -18.59 27.03
N GLY A 225 31.80 -17.62 27.94
CA GLY A 225 31.02 -16.39 27.70
C GLY A 225 29.50 -16.59 27.63
N PHE A 226 28.98 -17.73 28.09
CA PHE A 226 27.55 -18.04 28.19
C PHE A 226 26.92 -17.50 29.49
N ILE A 227 27.71 -17.33 30.56
CA ILE A 227 27.33 -16.58 31.77
C ILE A 227 28.34 -15.46 31.98
N VAL A 228 28.12 -14.31 31.35
CA VAL A 228 29.04 -13.17 31.48
C VAL A 228 28.68 -12.37 32.72
N GLY A 229 29.00 -12.89 33.92
CA GLY A 229 28.70 -12.22 35.19
C GLY A 229 27.19 -11.99 35.44
N ALA A 230 26.83 -11.47 36.61
CA ALA A 230 25.43 -11.12 36.92
C ALA A 230 24.92 -9.92 36.08
N ASP A 231 25.83 -9.18 35.44
CA ASP A 231 25.61 -7.81 34.99
C ASP A 231 25.91 -7.60 33.49
N HIS A 232 25.68 -8.58 32.60
CA HIS A 232 25.84 -8.36 31.16
C HIS A 232 24.62 -8.76 30.34
N LEU A 233 24.16 -10.00 30.47
CA LEU A 233 22.89 -10.46 29.90
C LEU A 233 22.27 -11.41 30.92
N PHE A 234 21.09 -11.05 31.42
CA PHE A 234 20.38 -11.78 32.45
C PHE A 234 18.94 -12.02 31.98
N ILE A 235 18.40 -13.22 32.21
CA ILE A 235 16.99 -13.51 32.00
C ILE A 235 16.43 -14.04 33.32
N ASP A 236 15.43 -13.36 33.87
CA ASP A 236 14.87 -13.72 35.16
C ASP A 236 13.83 -14.85 35.08
N GLY A 237 13.32 -15.29 36.23
CA GLY A 237 12.29 -16.35 36.28
C GLY A 237 10.94 -15.96 35.69
N ALA A 238 10.70 -14.67 35.40
CA ALA A 238 9.51 -14.17 34.71
C ALA A 238 9.74 -13.99 33.20
N GLY A 239 10.96 -14.20 32.70
CA GLY A 239 11.32 -14.06 31.28
C GLY A 239 11.78 -12.67 30.87
N ARG A 240 12.00 -11.76 31.83
CA ARG A 240 12.49 -10.39 31.56
C ARG A 240 13.98 -10.40 31.28
N VAL A 241 14.42 -9.61 30.30
CA VAL A 241 15.81 -9.53 29.85
C VAL A 241 16.48 -8.30 30.44
N GLY A 242 17.46 -8.52 31.32
CA GLY A 242 18.38 -7.48 31.80
C GLY A 242 19.67 -7.45 30.98
N ILE A 243 20.13 -6.27 30.56
CA ILE A 243 21.47 -6.06 30.02
C ILE A 243 22.17 -5.11 30.99
N GLY A 244 23.17 -5.59 31.73
CA GLY A 244 23.81 -4.75 32.75
C GLY A 244 23.12 -4.68 34.12
N THR A 245 22.05 -5.47 34.33
CA THR A 245 21.35 -5.64 35.61
C THR A 245 20.90 -7.08 35.81
N ALA A 246 21.08 -7.60 37.03
CA ALA A 246 20.57 -8.90 37.48
C ALA A 246 19.14 -8.84 38.05
N ALA A 247 18.54 -7.65 38.11
CA ALA A 247 17.22 -7.42 38.69
C ALA A 247 16.36 -6.54 37.76
N PRO A 248 16.06 -7.01 36.53
CA PRO A 248 15.25 -6.24 35.59
C PRO A 248 13.89 -5.89 36.20
N THR A 249 13.42 -4.67 35.98
CA THR A 249 12.11 -4.19 36.45
C THR A 249 11.05 -4.23 35.35
N THR A 250 11.47 -4.26 34.09
CA THR A 250 10.66 -4.30 32.86
C THR A 250 11.09 -5.46 31.95
N ASP A 251 10.33 -5.74 30.89
CA ASP A 251 10.59 -6.88 29.99
C ASP A 251 11.95 -6.83 29.28
N LEU A 252 12.42 -5.63 28.94
CA LEU A 252 13.80 -5.36 28.54
C LEU A 252 14.31 -4.19 29.40
N ASP A 253 15.33 -4.45 30.21
CA ASP A 253 15.94 -3.48 31.12
C ASP A 253 17.44 -3.38 30.80
N ILE A 254 17.87 -2.24 30.24
CA ILE A 254 19.29 -2.00 29.92
C ILE A 254 19.79 -1.01 30.95
N ASP A 255 20.61 -1.51 31.87
CA ASP A 255 21.16 -0.72 32.97
C ASP A 255 22.69 -0.72 32.88
N ARG A 256 23.35 0.35 33.32
CA ARG A 256 24.81 0.40 33.37
C ARG A 256 25.23 1.27 34.55
N THR A 257 25.00 0.73 35.75
CA THR A 257 25.20 1.45 37.04
C THR A 257 26.66 1.66 37.44
N ALA A 258 27.63 1.06 36.74
CA ALA A 258 29.06 1.26 37.01
C ALA A 258 29.75 2.01 35.85
N GLU A 259 30.00 3.31 36.06
CA GLU A 259 30.86 4.19 35.23
C GLU A 259 30.53 4.32 33.72
N ALA A 260 29.27 4.52 33.34
CA ALA A 260 28.92 4.90 31.97
C ALA A 260 28.19 6.26 31.92
N ALA A 261 28.62 7.14 30.99
CA ALA A 261 28.01 8.45 30.78
C ALA A 261 26.69 8.39 29.95
N SER A 262 26.35 7.24 29.37
CA SER A 262 25.15 7.02 28.56
C SER A 262 24.84 5.54 28.42
N VAL A 263 23.56 5.15 28.52
CA VAL A 263 23.06 3.84 28.10
C VAL A 263 22.53 4.00 26.67
N THR A 264 23.04 3.24 25.71
CA THR A 264 22.67 3.37 24.30
C THR A 264 22.33 2.02 23.68
N ALA A 265 21.14 1.90 23.11
CA ALA A 265 20.79 0.85 22.16
C ALA A 265 21.05 1.36 20.74
N ARG A 266 21.69 0.55 19.90
CA ARG A 266 22.09 0.93 18.55
C ARG A 266 21.57 -0.07 17.54
N LEU A 267 20.82 0.43 16.56
CA LEU A 267 20.40 -0.29 15.37
C LEU A 267 21.30 0.13 14.20
N PHE A 268 21.70 -0.83 13.36
CA PHE A 268 22.45 -0.56 12.14
C PHE A 268 21.76 -1.24 10.96
N GLY A 269 21.45 -0.46 9.95
CA GLY A 269 21.13 -0.93 8.62
C GLY A 269 22.29 -0.68 7.64
N GLY A 270 22.23 -1.33 6.49
CA GLY A 270 23.04 -1.02 5.32
C GLY A 270 22.68 0.33 4.70
N ASN A 271 23.39 0.69 3.63
CA ASN A 271 23.16 1.96 2.93
C ASN A 271 21.77 1.98 2.26
N GLY A 272 20.91 2.89 2.69
CA GLY A 272 19.54 3.01 2.20
C GLY A 272 18.51 2.20 3.01
N ASP A 273 18.94 1.46 4.03
CA ASP A 273 18.01 0.66 4.84
C ASP A 273 17.23 1.56 5.81
N THR A 274 16.02 1.10 6.14
CA THR A 274 15.19 1.68 7.19
C THR A 274 15.45 0.95 8.51
N MET A 275 15.67 1.70 9.59
CA MET A 275 15.75 1.16 10.94
C MET A 275 14.62 1.73 11.78
N SER A 276 13.84 0.86 12.40
CA SER A 276 12.62 1.21 13.12
C SER A 276 12.63 0.71 14.56
N LEU A 277 11.96 1.46 15.43
CA LEU A 277 11.35 0.97 16.66
C LEU A 277 9.83 0.93 16.43
N GLU A 278 9.26 -0.26 16.50
CA GLU A 278 7.86 -0.49 16.16
C GLU A 278 7.05 -0.88 17.40
N LEU A 279 5.95 -0.16 17.63
CA LEU A 279 5.02 -0.40 18.72
C LEU A 279 3.73 -0.97 18.15
N PHE A 280 3.52 -2.27 18.35
CA PHE A 280 2.37 -3.00 17.84
C PHE A 280 1.22 -3.02 18.85
N GLU A 281 0.00 -2.82 18.35
CA GLU A 281 -1.23 -3.04 19.11
C GLU A 281 -1.62 -4.53 19.10
N ASP A 282 -1.32 -5.24 18.00
CA ASP A 282 -1.50 -6.68 17.85
C ASP A 282 -0.49 -7.28 16.84
N PHE A 283 -0.61 -8.56 16.50
CA PHE A 283 0.33 -9.25 15.62
C PHE A 283 0.42 -8.70 14.18
N GLN A 284 -0.49 -7.82 13.75
CA GLN A 284 -0.60 -7.31 12.38
C GLN A 284 -0.73 -5.77 12.33
N THR A 285 -1.02 -5.11 13.45
CA THR A 285 -1.33 -3.69 13.52
C THR A 285 -0.24 -2.95 14.29
N ALA A 286 0.56 -2.16 13.59
CA ALA A 286 1.43 -1.17 14.21
C ALA A 286 0.60 0.04 14.66
N GLY A 287 0.71 0.43 15.93
CA GLY A 287 0.10 1.65 16.45
C GLY A 287 0.97 2.88 16.20
N ALA A 288 2.28 2.74 16.43
CA ALA A 288 3.25 3.79 16.19
C ALA A 288 4.61 3.21 15.77
N ILE A 289 5.30 3.94 14.90
CA ILE A 289 6.65 3.60 14.44
C ILE A 289 7.51 4.86 14.52
N VAL A 290 8.69 4.73 15.12
CA VAL A 290 9.76 5.72 15.01
C VAL A 290 10.85 5.10 14.15
N GLN A 291 11.12 5.66 12.98
CA GLN A 291 12.09 5.09 12.05
C GLN A 291 13.02 6.11 11.44
N TYR A 292 14.19 5.64 11.03
CA TYR A 292 15.10 6.38 10.17
C TYR A 292 15.13 5.70 8.81
N ASP A 293 14.69 6.41 7.76
CA ASP A 293 14.81 5.96 6.37
C ASP A 293 16.18 6.40 5.82
N GLY A 294 17.07 5.44 5.59
CA GLY A 294 18.40 5.71 5.07
C GLY A 294 18.44 6.14 3.62
N ALA A 295 17.42 5.83 2.82
CA ALA A 295 17.32 6.25 1.43
C ALA A 295 16.83 7.70 1.33
N ALA A 296 15.77 8.05 2.06
CA ALA A 296 15.23 9.40 2.14
C ALA A 296 16.05 10.35 3.03
N ASN A 297 16.88 9.80 3.94
CA ASN A 297 17.63 10.54 4.96
C ASN A 297 16.71 11.32 5.93
N THR A 298 15.64 10.69 6.36
CA THR A 298 14.58 11.27 7.19
C THR A 298 14.44 10.48 8.50
N LEU A 299 14.18 11.21 9.59
CA LEU A 299 13.62 10.64 10.83
C LEU A 299 12.11 10.83 10.79
N GLU A 300 11.37 9.74 10.96
CA GLU A 300 9.94 9.70 10.71
C GLU A 300 9.19 9.18 11.92
N PHE A 301 8.07 9.83 12.22
CA PHE A 301 7.10 9.41 13.21
C PHE A 301 5.81 9.04 12.47
N MET A 302 5.53 7.74 12.44
CA MET A 302 4.39 7.18 11.74
C MET A 302 3.37 6.69 12.76
N VAL A 303 2.09 6.98 12.51
CA VAL A 303 0.97 6.47 13.31
C VAL A 303 -0.23 6.15 12.43
N GLY A 304 -1.15 5.37 12.97
CA GLY A 304 -2.36 4.93 12.27
C GLY A 304 -2.23 3.55 11.64
N ASN A 305 -3.33 3.07 11.05
CA ASN A 305 -3.40 1.77 10.41
C ASN A 305 -4.05 1.90 9.01
N PRO A 306 -3.29 1.75 7.90
CA PRO A 306 -1.85 1.50 7.86
C PRO A 306 -1.05 2.68 8.42
N PRO A 307 0.21 2.47 8.87
CA PRO A 307 1.07 3.57 9.32
C PRO A 307 1.27 4.61 8.22
N VAL A 308 1.06 5.87 8.57
CA VAL A 308 1.28 7.03 7.68
C VAL A 308 2.25 7.97 8.37
N GLU A 309 3.18 8.57 7.62
CA GLU A 309 4.03 9.63 8.16
C GLU A 309 3.18 10.80 8.64
N ARG A 310 3.23 11.11 9.94
CA ARG A 310 2.58 12.30 10.50
C ARG A 310 3.57 13.42 10.78
N MET A 311 4.81 13.06 11.11
CA MET A 311 5.90 14.00 11.28
C MET A 311 7.18 13.45 10.65
N VAL A 312 7.90 14.32 9.95
CA VAL A 312 9.17 14.02 9.28
C VAL A 312 10.19 15.07 9.69
N LEU A 313 11.43 14.66 9.96
CA LEU A 313 12.59 15.52 10.15
C LEU A 313 13.66 15.16 9.11
N GLU A 314 13.99 16.10 8.22
CA GLU A 314 15.04 15.91 7.23
C GLU A 314 16.43 16.05 7.86
N ARG A 315 17.30 15.05 7.66
CA ARG A 315 18.66 15.06 8.23
C ARG A 315 19.53 16.18 7.68
N THR A 316 19.36 16.53 6.41
CA THR A 316 20.26 17.45 5.70
C THR A 316 19.95 18.91 6.03
N SER A 317 18.69 19.32 5.96
CA SER A 317 18.26 20.69 6.23
C SER A 317 17.86 20.94 7.69
N GLY A 318 17.43 19.89 8.40
CA GLY A 318 16.83 20.00 9.73
C GLY A 318 15.41 20.55 9.69
N ASP A 319 14.72 20.39 8.56
CA ASP A 319 13.35 20.84 8.36
C ASP A 319 12.37 19.81 8.93
N VAL A 320 11.33 20.30 9.61
CA VAL A 320 10.28 19.48 10.23
C VAL A 320 8.98 19.64 9.46
N GLY A 321 8.47 18.55 8.91
CA GLY A 321 7.14 18.46 8.33
C GLY A 321 6.15 17.86 9.32
N ILE A 322 4.95 18.43 9.43
CA ILE A 322 3.79 17.83 10.12
C ILE A 322 2.62 17.81 9.13
N GLY A 323 2.14 16.60 8.80
CA GLY A 323 1.14 16.41 7.74
C GLY A 323 1.67 16.60 6.31
N VAL A 324 2.99 16.82 6.16
CA VAL A 324 3.71 16.95 4.88
C VAL A 324 5.01 16.16 4.96
N THR A 325 5.35 15.44 3.89
CA THR A 325 6.52 14.53 3.85
C THR A 325 7.78 15.16 3.27
N ASN A 326 7.65 16.29 2.57
CA ASN A 326 8.77 17.05 1.99
C ASN A 326 8.63 18.54 2.37
N PRO A 327 8.94 18.91 3.63
CA PRO A 327 8.74 20.27 4.13
C PRO A 327 9.51 21.30 3.29
N ALA A 328 8.84 22.39 2.89
CA ALA A 328 9.47 23.48 2.14
C ALA A 328 10.07 24.57 3.06
N ASN A 329 9.79 24.48 4.36
CA ASN A 329 10.20 25.43 5.39
C ASN A 329 10.75 24.68 6.62
N ARG A 330 11.49 25.40 7.48
CA ARG A 330 12.06 24.85 8.74
C ARG A 330 11.04 24.10 9.59
N LEU A 331 9.82 24.62 9.64
CA LEU A 331 8.64 23.97 10.17
C LEU A 331 7.52 24.18 9.15
N ASP A 332 7.05 23.11 8.55
CA ASP A 332 5.99 23.11 7.55
C ASP A 332 4.83 22.25 8.09
N ILE A 333 3.67 22.87 8.28
CA ILE A 333 2.48 22.22 8.84
C ILE A 333 1.35 22.35 7.83
N GLN A 334 0.85 21.22 7.34
CA GLN A 334 -0.21 21.18 6.34
C GLN A 334 -1.34 20.27 6.83
N ASP A 335 -2.55 20.83 6.95
CA ASP A 335 -3.74 20.11 7.42
C ASP A 335 -5.02 20.77 6.89
N LEU A 336 -6.15 20.07 7.03
CA LEU A 336 -7.51 20.55 6.75
C LEU A 336 -8.14 21.30 7.94
N PHE A 337 -7.55 21.18 9.13
CA PHE A 337 -7.97 21.87 10.35
C PHE A 337 -6.98 22.98 10.72
N THR A 338 -7.21 23.67 11.85
CA THR A 338 -6.27 24.69 12.34
C THR A 338 -4.87 24.07 12.56
N PRO A 339 -3.86 24.45 11.75
CA PRO A 339 -2.58 23.75 11.74
C PRO A 339 -1.73 24.08 12.98
N LEU A 340 -1.87 25.29 13.53
CA LEU A 340 -1.12 25.73 14.71
C LEU A 340 -2.04 26.45 15.69
N ARG A 341 -2.04 25.99 16.94
CA ARG A 341 -2.66 26.68 18.08
C ARG A 341 -1.57 27.02 19.10
N VAL A 342 -1.34 28.31 19.32
CA VAL A 342 -0.45 28.80 20.39
C VAL A 342 -1.32 29.35 21.51
N PHE A 343 -1.25 28.72 22.70
CA PHE A 343 -2.10 29.08 23.84
C PHE A 343 -1.27 29.09 25.12
N ASN A 344 -1.15 30.28 25.73
CA ASN A 344 -0.57 30.45 27.04
C ASN A 344 -1.70 30.45 28.08
N THR A 345 -1.66 29.51 29.03
CA THR A 345 -2.68 29.33 30.07
C THR A 345 -2.43 30.18 31.31
N ASP A 346 -1.26 30.82 31.42
CA ASP A 346 -0.95 31.62 32.58
C ASP A 346 -1.83 32.88 32.63
N GLY A 347 -2.27 33.23 33.84
CA GLY A 347 -3.24 34.28 34.11
C GLY A 347 -2.63 35.49 34.80
N LEU A 348 -1.30 35.59 34.80
CA LEU A 348 -0.57 36.67 35.45
C LEU A 348 -0.40 37.85 34.50
N THR A 349 0.27 38.90 34.97
CA THR A 349 0.24 40.22 34.34
C THR A 349 1.30 40.45 33.26
N THR A 350 2.13 39.45 32.93
CA THR A 350 3.30 39.60 32.04
C THR A 350 3.45 38.45 31.04
N ASP A 351 2.39 37.71 30.77
CA ASP A 351 2.46 36.49 29.97
C ASP A 351 2.21 36.78 28.50
N ASP A 352 3.16 36.37 27.66
CA ASP A 352 3.06 36.50 26.20
C ASP A 352 2.43 35.25 25.59
N GLY A 353 1.49 35.43 24.66
CA GLY A 353 0.91 34.32 23.89
C GLY A 353 1.88 33.80 22.82
N MET A 354 2.42 34.70 22.00
CA MET A 354 3.34 34.37 20.91
C MET A 354 4.37 35.49 20.72
N LEU A 355 5.65 35.14 20.76
CA LEU A 355 6.76 36.05 20.45
C LEU A 355 7.20 35.87 19.00
N ILE A 356 7.12 36.93 18.19
CA ILE A 356 7.68 36.97 16.84
C ILE A 356 8.82 38.00 16.83
N ARG A 357 10.04 37.54 16.57
CA ARG A 357 11.25 38.38 16.57
C ARG A 357 12.06 38.18 15.31
N LEU A 358 12.49 39.28 14.72
CA LEU A 358 13.38 39.30 13.55
C LEU A 358 14.68 40.04 13.87
N GLY A 359 15.78 39.52 13.35
CA GLY A 359 17.09 40.16 13.40
C GLY A 359 17.81 40.05 14.76
N PRO A 360 19.16 40.07 14.76
CA PRO A 360 19.94 39.91 15.99
C PRO A 360 19.93 41.18 16.87
N THR A 361 20.01 42.38 16.28
CA THR A 361 20.24 43.64 17.05
C THR A 361 19.70 44.95 16.44
N LEU A 362 19.31 44.99 15.17
CA LEU A 362 18.80 46.21 14.50
C LEU A 362 17.28 46.15 14.31
N ASN A 363 16.64 47.31 14.29
CA ASN A 363 15.23 47.43 13.94
C ASN A 363 15.00 46.85 12.53
N PRO A 364 13.98 46.00 12.35
CA PRO A 364 13.64 45.48 11.03
C PRO A 364 13.39 46.61 10.02
N GLY A 365 14.01 46.48 8.86
CA GLY A 365 13.84 47.39 7.72
C GLY A 365 12.48 47.24 7.07
N THR A 366 12.21 48.08 6.07
CA THR A 366 10.91 48.13 5.37
C THR A 366 10.60 46.91 4.50
N GLY A 367 11.55 45.97 4.36
CA GLY A 367 11.37 44.72 3.62
C GLY A 367 11.49 43.49 4.51
N ASN A 368 11.33 43.64 5.83
CA ASN A 368 11.37 42.53 6.78
C ASN A 368 9.95 42.27 7.31
N ASP A 369 9.36 41.16 6.91
CA ASP A 369 8.02 40.75 7.33
C ASP A 369 8.06 39.91 8.62
N TYR A 370 7.29 40.33 9.63
CA TYR A 370 7.04 39.51 10.82
C TYR A 370 6.01 38.42 10.53
N ILE A 371 4.95 38.78 9.80
CA ILE A 371 3.88 37.88 9.38
C ILE A 371 3.52 38.21 7.93
N ILE A 372 3.33 37.19 7.10
CA ILE A 372 2.85 37.31 5.73
C ILE A 372 1.51 36.57 5.63
N PHE A 373 0.51 37.21 5.03
CA PHE A 373 -0.76 36.58 4.70
C PHE A 373 -0.79 36.30 3.20
N GLN A 374 -0.94 35.03 2.83
CA GLN A 374 -1.02 34.58 1.45
C GLN A 374 -2.37 33.89 1.19
N ASP A 375 -2.87 33.99 -0.04
CA ASP A 375 -4.01 33.19 -0.48
C ASP A 375 -3.56 31.79 -0.93
N GLY A 376 -4.49 30.98 -1.45
CA GLY A 376 -4.26 29.58 -1.80
C GLY A 376 -3.27 29.34 -2.94
N ASP A 377 -2.89 30.37 -3.70
CA ASP A 377 -1.87 30.26 -4.75
C ASP A 377 -0.49 30.81 -4.34
N GLY A 378 -0.37 31.28 -3.09
CA GLY A 378 0.85 31.86 -2.55
C GLY A 378 1.00 33.36 -2.81
N THR A 379 0.00 34.02 -3.41
CA THR A 379 0.01 35.47 -3.60
C THR A 379 -0.15 36.18 -2.26
N THR A 380 0.76 37.11 -1.96
CA THR A 380 0.68 37.93 -0.75
C THR A 380 -0.52 38.88 -0.80
N VAL A 381 -1.45 38.72 0.13
CA VAL A 381 -2.65 39.56 0.28
C VAL A 381 -2.55 40.57 1.42
N GLY A 382 -1.57 40.39 2.31
CA GLY A 382 -1.24 41.35 3.36
C GLY A 382 0.03 40.98 4.13
N SER A 383 0.49 41.88 4.99
CA SER A 383 1.66 41.64 5.85
C SER A 383 1.61 42.45 7.14
N VAL A 384 2.36 41.99 8.14
CA VAL A 384 2.80 42.77 9.30
C VAL A 384 4.32 42.89 9.20
N ASP A 385 4.84 44.09 8.96
CA ASP A 385 6.27 44.28 8.69
C ASP A 385 6.89 45.48 9.43
N GLY A 386 8.22 45.52 9.42
CA GLY A 386 9.01 46.59 10.02
C GLY A 386 8.80 47.94 9.33
N SER A 387 8.57 49.00 10.10
CA SER A 387 8.44 50.33 9.53
C SER A 387 9.76 50.90 8.99
N GLY A 388 10.91 50.28 9.32
CA GLY A 388 12.26 50.79 9.08
C GLY A 388 12.70 51.86 10.06
N SER A 389 11.82 52.31 10.96
CA SER A 389 12.10 53.32 12.00
C SER A 389 11.68 52.85 13.39
N GLY A 390 11.69 51.54 13.63
CA GLY A 390 11.36 50.93 14.94
C GLY A 390 9.87 50.76 15.22
N GLY A 391 9.00 50.90 14.22
CA GLY A 391 7.56 50.63 14.32
C GLY A 391 7.13 49.41 13.51
N VAL A 392 5.82 49.17 13.50
CA VAL A 392 5.15 48.09 12.74
C VAL A 392 4.17 48.70 11.75
N ARG A 393 4.08 48.14 10.54
CA ARG A 393 3.03 48.44 9.56
C ARG A 393 2.10 47.26 9.38
N TYR A 394 0.80 47.56 9.20
CA TYR A 394 -0.23 46.61 8.82
C TYR A 394 -0.62 46.91 7.38
N ASN A 395 -0.29 46.01 6.46
CA ASN A 395 -0.47 46.24 5.04
C ASN A 395 -1.52 45.29 4.46
N VAL A 396 -2.36 45.86 3.60
CA VAL A 396 -3.33 45.13 2.79
C VAL A 396 -3.13 45.51 1.32
N THR A 397 -3.45 44.60 0.41
CA THR A 397 -3.31 44.85 -1.03
C THR A 397 -4.25 45.97 -1.50
N SER A 398 -3.73 46.88 -2.32
CA SER A 398 -4.49 48.05 -2.80
C SER A 398 -4.07 48.52 -4.20
N ASP A 399 -3.27 47.72 -4.91
CA ASP A 399 -2.73 48.03 -6.24
C ASP A 399 -3.85 48.32 -7.24
N ALA A 400 -3.69 49.35 -8.07
CA ALA A 400 -4.70 49.74 -9.06
C ALA A 400 -4.99 48.63 -10.09
N ARG A 401 -4.03 47.74 -10.35
CA ARG A 401 -4.18 46.60 -11.26
C ARG A 401 -5.12 45.51 -10.71
N LEU A 402 -5.32 45.49 -9.39
CA LEU A 402 -6.24 44.57 -8.72
C LEU A 402 -7.66 45.13 -8.61
N LYS A 403 -7.92 46.33 -9.17
CA LYS A 403 -9.18 47.06 -9.02
C LYS A 403 -9.78 47.38 -10.38
N GLN A 404 -11.10 47.35 -10.43
CA GLN A 404 -11.88 47.73 -11.61
C GLN A 404 -13.05 48.62 -11.18
N ASN A 405 -13.65 49.33 -12.14
CA ASN A 405 -14.82 50.20 -11.91
C ASN A 405 -14.59 51.27 -10.81
N VAL A 406 -13.41 51.90 -10.81
CA VAL A 406 -13.05 52.91 -9.80
C VAL A 406 -13.82 54.22 -10.06
N SER A 407 -14.60 54.65 -9.07
CA SER A 407 -15.35 55.92 -9.10
C SER A 407 -15.15 56.73 -7.81
N HIS A 408 -15.58 57.99 -7.82
CA HIS A 408 -15.58 58.83 -6.62
C HIS A 408 -16.54 58.27 -5.57
N LEU A 409 -16.11 58.25 -4.31
CA LEU A 409 -16.98 57.99 -3.17
C LEU A 409 -17.87 59.21 -2.94
N THR A 410 -19.19 59.02 -2.97
CA THR A 410 -20.19 60.07 -2.79
C THR A 410 -21.22 59.64 -1.73
N GLY A 411 -21.78 60.60 -1.00
CA GLY A 411 -22.71 60.36 0.12
C GLY A 411 -22.02 59.89 1.41
N ALA A 412 -20.69 59.97 1.50
CA ALA A 412 -19.93 59.50 2.65
C ALA A 412 -20.30 60.26 3.94
N LEU A 413 -20.51 61.58 3.85
CA LEU A 413 -20.89 62.40 5.00
C LEU A 413 -22.26 62.02 5.55
N LYS A 414 -23.21 61.68 4.67
CA LYS A 414 -24.54 61.21 5.06
C LYS A 414 -24.45 59.92 5.87
N VAL A 415 -23.60 58.98 5.44
CA VAL A 415 -23.37 57.71 6.15
C VAL A 415 -22.65 57.96 7.47
N LEU A 416 -21.61 58.80 7.50
CA LEU A 416 -20.95 59.17 8.76
C LEU A 416 -21.92 59.77 9.78
N ALA A 417 -22.86 60.60 9.31
CA ALA A 417 -23.88 61.20 10.17
C ALA A 417 -24.88 60.18 10.74
N SER A 418 -25.02 58.99 10.14
CA SER A 418 -25.90 57.94 10.67
C SER A 418 -25.19 56.97 11.63
N ILE A 419 -23.86 56.88 11.55
CA ILE A 419 -23.05 56.05 12.46
C ILE A 419 -23.02 56.68 13.86
N ARG A 420 -23.06 55.82 14.89
CA ARG A 420 -23.14 56.23 16.31
C ARG A 420 -21.93 55.73 17.10
N PRO A 421 -20.91 56.58 17.35
CA PRO A 421 -19.87 56.28 18.33
C PRO A 421 -20.47 56.16 19.73
N ARG A 422 -20.03 55.17 20.52
CA ARG A 422 -20.50 54.90 21.87
C ARG A 422 -19.33 54.79 22.84
N GLU A 423 -19.59 55.16 24.09
CA GLU A 423 -18.72 54.86 25.23
C GLU A 423 -19.38 53.71 26.01
N PHE A 424 -18.67 52.61 26.21
CA PHE A 424 -19.21 51.41 26.87
C PHE A 424 -18.17 50.73 27.78
N GLU A 425 -18.63 49.77 28.59
CA GLU A 425 -17.77 48.90 29.39
C GLU A 425 -17.95 47.45 28.94
N PHE A 426 -16.87 46.68 28.90
CA PHE A 426 -16.98 45.25 28.68
C PHE A 426 -17.54 44.56 29.92
N LYS A 427 -18.50 43.63 29.73
CA LYS A 427 -19.08 42.84 30.84
C LYS A 427 -18.04 42.06 31.64
N THR A 428 -16.96 41.63 30.98
CA THR A 428 -15.84 40.91 31.60
C THR A 428 -14.93 41.80 32.44
N ARG A 429 -15.00 43.12 32.26
CA ARG A 429 -14.17 44.10 32.99
C ARG A 429 -14.98 45.35 33.36
N PRO A 430 -15.91 45.26 34.34
CA PRO A 430 -16.66 46.42 34.81
C PRO A 430 -15.76 47.53 35.37
N GLY A 431 -16.17 48.78 35.21
CA GLY A 431 -15.47 49.98 35.72
C GLY A 431 -14.39 50.55 34.80
N TRP A 432 -14.20 49.98 33.61
CA TRP A 432 -13.26 50.46 32.59
C TRP A 432 -14.00 50.83 31.31
N ARG A 433 -14.22 52.14 31.12
CA ARG A 433 -14.93 52.69 29.96
C ARG A 433 -14.00 52.81 28.77
N VAL A 434 -14.51 52.45 27.59
CA VAL A 434 -13.80 52.50 26.31
C VAL A 434 -14.74 53.07 25.25
N ASP A 435 -14.17 53.88 24.35
CA ASP A 435 -14.88 54.40 23.17
C ASP A 435 -14.81 53.42 22.00
N GLY A 436 -15.90 53.25 21.27
CA GLY A 436 -15.94 52.42 20.08
C GLY A 436 -17.31 52.42 19.40
N PHE A 437 -17.62 51.33 18.70
CA PHE A 437 -18.91 51.11 18.05
C PHE A 437 -19.56 49.82 18.54
N ILE A 438 -20.90 49.81 18.56
CA ILE A 438 -21.67 48.59 18.72
C ILE A 438 -21.87 47.98 17.34
N ALA A 439 -21.39 46.74 17.15
CA ALA A 439 -21.35 46.07 15.85
C ALA A 439 -22.74 45.99 15.19
N GLN A 440 -23.78 45.68 15.97
CA GLN A 440 -25.16 45.60 15.50
C GLN A 440 -25.67 46.96 14.98
N GLU A 441 -25.40 48.06 15.71
CA GLU A 441 -25.80 49.41 15.28
C GLU A 441 -25.04 49.85 14.02
N LEU A 442 -23.76 49.48 13.94
CA LEU A 442 -22.92 49.82 12.79
C LEU A 442 -23.33 49.02 11.54
N ALA A 443 -23.76 47.76 11.70
CA ALA A 443 -24.20 46.92 10.60
C ALA A 443 -25.40 47.52 9.83
N GLU A 444 -26.32 48.21 10.53
CA GLU A 444 -27.46 48.89 9.91
C GLU A 444 -27.04 50.07 9.02
N SER A 445 -25.97 50.78 9.38
CA SER A 445 -25.52 52.01 8.70
C SER A 445 -24.39 51.78 7.70
N TYR A 446 -23.48 50.86 8.01
CA TYR A 446 -22.24 50.62 7.28
C TYR A 446 -21.80 49.15 7.39
N PRO A 447 -22.57 48.22 6.77
CA PRO A 447 -22.39 46.78 6.96
C PRO A 447 -21.00 46.25 6.56
N GLN A 448 -20.33 46.90 5.61
CA GLN A 448 -19.00 46.48 5.12
C GLN A 448 -17.88 46.58 6.16
N ALA A 449 -18.10 47.26 7.29
CA ALA A 449 -17.15 47.32 8.40
C ALA A 449 -17.40 46.25 9.48
N VAL A 450 -18.44 45.43 9.32
CA VAL A 450 -18.91 44.49 10.35
C VAL A 450 -18.87 43.08 9.80
N SER A 451 -18.37 42.14 10.61
CA SER A 451 -18.38 40.69 10.34
C SER A 451 -19.13 39.94 11.44
N GLY A 452 -19.53 38.70 11.15
CA GLY A 452 -20.33 37.85 12.04
C GLY A 452 -21.83 38.06 11.88
N GLU A 453 -22.62 37.16 12.45
CA GLU A 453 -24.08 37.17 12.35
C GLU A 453 -24.75 37.61 13.66
N PRO A 454 -25.91 38.29 13.62
CA PRO A 454 -26.63 38.71 14.83
C PRO A 454 -27.03 37.56 15.76
N ASP A 455 -27.31 36.40 15.19
CA ASP A 455 -27.71 35.18 15.91
C ASP A 455 -26.52 34.26 16.25
N GLY A 456 -25.29 34.72 15.99
CA GLY A 456 -24.05 33.99 16.32
C GLY A 456 -23.84 33.82 17.83
N ASP A 457 -23.16 32.73 18.21
CA ASP A 457 -22.79 32.51 19.61
C ASP A 457 -21.76 33.56 20.07
N VAL A 458 -22.06 34.26 21.17
CA VAL A 458 -21.24 35.39 21.62
C VAL A 458 -19.82 35.01 22.10
N GLU A 459 -19.58 33.74 22.41
CA GLU A 459 -18.28 33.25 22.89
C GLU A 459 -17.42 32.69 21.75
N THR A 460 -18.04 32.06 20.75
CA THR A 460 -17.31 31.42 19.64
C THR A 460 -17.37 32.16 18.30
N ASP A 461 -18.42 32.94 18.05
CA ASP A 461 -18.66 33.67 16.80
C ASP A 461 -19.38 35.02 17.04
N PRO A 462 -18.77 35.95 17.80
CA PRO A 462 -19.37 37.26 18.04
C PRO A 462 -19.26 38.17 16.80
N MET A 463 -20.20 39.11 16.66
CA MET A 463 -20.05 40.18 15.66
C MET A 463 -18.84 41.07 15.97
N MET A 464 -18.03 41.40 14.95
CA MET A 464 -16.80 42.18 15.08
C MET A 464 -16.78 43.39 14.14
N VAL A 465 -15.92 44.37 14.43
CA VAL A 465 -15.79 45.61 13.64
C VAL A 465 -14.37 45.78 13.11
N ASP A 466 -14.22 45.93 11.80
CA ASP A 466 -12.98 46.36 11.15
C ASP A 466 -12.91 47.90 11.07
N TYR A 467 -12.21 48.48 12.04
CA TYR A 467 -12.00 49.93 12.12
C TYR A 467 -11.19 50.52 10.95
N SER A 468 -10.39 49.72 10.25
CA SER A 468 -9.54 50.22 9.17
C SER A 468 -10.37 50.76 8.00
N THR A 469 -11.51 50.12 7.70
CA THR A 469 -12.44 50.50 6.63
C THR A 469 -13.01 51.90 6.82
N LEU A 470 -13.27 52.31 8.06
CA LEU A 470 -13.81 53.63 8.42
C LEU A 470 -12.88 54.77 8.01
N THR A 471 -11.56 54.53 7.89
CA THR A 471 -10.59 55.55 7.48
C THR A 471 -10.94 56.13 6.10
N THR A 472 -11.37 55.27 5.17
CA THR A 472 -11.77 55.71 3.82
C THR A 472 -13.07 56.51 3.84
N LEU A 473 -14.05 56.06 4.63
CA LEU A 473 -15.33 56.74 4.82
C LEU A 473 -15.14 58.13 5.46
N LEU A 474 -14.34 58.21 6.53
CA LEU A 474 -13.96 59.46 7.20
C LEU A 474 -13.29 60.42 6.23
N THR A 475 -12.35 59.93 5.41
CA THR A 475 -11.68 60.75 4.40
C THR A 475 -12.67 61.31 3.37
N GLY A 476 -13.60 60.49 2.88
CA GLY A 476 -14.64 60.92 1.95
C GLY A 476 -15.59 61.95 2.57
N GLY A 477 -16.09 61.68 3.78
CA GLY A 477 -17.04 62.56 4.44
C GLY A 477 -16.43 63.90 4.88
N VAL A 478 -15.15 63.92 5.27
CA VAL A 478 -14.42 65.17 5.54
C VAL A 478 -14.29 66.01 4.26
N LYS A 479 -14.05 65.38 3.10
CA LYS A 479 -14.02 66.10 1.82
C LYS A 479 -15.37 66.70 1.45
N GLU A 480 -16.45 65.92 1.61
CA GLU A 480 -17.82 66.42 1.37
C GLU A 480 -18.20 67.54 2.35
N LEU A 481 -17.84 67.41 3.63
CA LEU A 481 -18.07 68.44 4.63
C LEU A 481 -17.31 69.72 4.30
N HIS A 482 -16.04 69.59 3.93
CA HIS A 482 -15.22 70.73 3.53
C HIS A 482 -15.84 71.48 2.34
N GLU A 483 -16.36 70.75 1.36
CA GLU A 483 -17.03 71.33 0.21
C GLU A 483 -18.32 72.08 0.60
N LEU A 484 -19.16 71.51 1.46
CA LEU A 484 -20.35 72.19 1.98
C LEU A 484 -20.00 73.48 2.73
N VAL A 485 -18.98 73.44 3.59
CA VAL A 485 -18.49 74.62 4.33
C VAL A 485 -17.97 75.69 3.36
N ARG A 486 -17.26 75.29 2.30
CA ARG A 486 -16.76 76.20 1.27
C ARG A 486 -17.89 76.90 0.52
N VAL A 487 -18.93 76.16 0.13
CA VAL A 487 -20.12 76.72 -0.56
C VAL A 487 -20.87 77.69 0.35
N GLN A 488 -21.20 77.29 1.58
CA GLN A 488 -21.88 78.15 2.55
C GLN A 488 -21.09 79.43 2.85
N GLY A 489 -19.76 79.33 2.96
CA GLY A 489 -18.89 80.49 3.13
C GLY A 489 -18.92 81.46 1.95
N GLY A 490 -19.15 80.97 0.72
CA GLY A 490 -19.36 81.78 -0.47
C GLY A 490 -20.71 82.51 -0.46
N GLU A 491 -21.79 81.79 -0.14
CA GLU A 491 -23.13 82.35 -0.04
C GLU A 491 -23.21 83.44 1.06
N LEU A 492 -22.60 83.19 2.22
CA LEU A 492 -22.50 84.18 3.29
C LEU A 492 -21.74 85.45 2.87
N LYS A 493 -20.71 85.32 2.03
CA LYS A 493 -20.01 86.49 1.47
C LYS A 493 -20.92 87.28 0.51
N ALA A 494 -21.65 86.59 -0.36
CA ALA A 494 -22.59 87.22 -1.28
C ALA A 494 -23.71 87.97 -0.52
N LEU A 495 -24.33 87.32 0.47
CA LEU A 495 -25.37 87.93 1.32
C LEU A 495 -24.87 89.14 2.12
N LYS A 496 -23.60 89.12 2.56
CA LYS A 496 -22.99 90.28 3.23
C LYS A 496 -22.76 91.45 2.29
N ILE A 497 -22.40 91.18 1.03
CA ILE A 497 -22.26 92.23 0.01
C ILE A 497 -23.62 92.85 -0.28
N GLU A 498 -24.66 92.03 -0.44
CA GLU A 498 -26.03 92.48 -0.74
C GLU A 498 -26.65 93.32 0.40
N ASN A 499 -26.37 93.00 1.67
CA ASN A 499 -26.84 93.81 2.81
C ASN A 499 -26.04 95.10 3.04
N GLN A 500 -24.90 95.30 2.35
CA GLN A 500 -24.08 96.51 2.46
C GLN A 500 -24.33 97.52 1.34
N THR A 501 -25.02 97.09 0.28
CA THR A 501 -25.57 97.92 -0.81
C THR A 501 -27.02 98.27 -0.54
#